data_AF-A0A971T1M0-F1
#
_entry.id   AF-A0A971T1M0-F1
#
_cell.length_a   1.000
_cell.length_b   1.000
_cell.length_c   1.000
_cell.angle_alpha   90.00
_cell.angle_beta   90.00
_cell.angle_gamma   90.00
#
_symmetry.space_group_name_H-M   'P 1'
#
loop_
_entity.id
_entity.type
_entity.pdbx_description
1 polymer ?
#
loop_
_entity_poly.entity_id
_entity_poly.type
_entity_poly.pdbx_seq_one_letter_code
_entity_poly.pdbx_strand_id
1 'polypeptide(L)'
;MDERRRINQRTKSEWENVEKQLASMGEVVIDPLLNKYESVEYLYYRPMVIRVIGQLGTTKSQEILKDIALGRGVMGKQTSPDAAMYYIKNLTDNRMAIDFIDSGDRNVISQALSGLYRDRVSVDMEIFTRVSPFLKSDDFGLRVNAARVFAADPNDTFVSEKVKAIIQSIETANELPNASEAIDSKFDGIETRKGTVYLRMIAALSEMKGADDALSEIFGKLDGETKLCVAIAMGNRGHESVKAYLWAAFNHQEFDLPIRTLALRTLGIVGNKTDLPELKKYENDTLIQTEWNGAQLLMNHGKIISKNLSKPPWADFDMDAVYNDIERSRKRYPVRESANQAIKMINDREN
;
A
#
# COMPACT_ATOMS: atom_id res chain seq x y z
N MET A 1 -4.10 -20.75 -24.73
CA MET A 1 -3.43 -19.43 -24.65
C MET A 1 -3.77 -18.68 -25.93
N ASP A 2 -4.51 -17.58 -25.81
CA ASP A 2 -5.21 -16.91 -26.91
C ASP A 2 -4.25 -16.29 -27.95
N GLU A 3 -4.57 -16.38 -29.24
CA GLU A 3 -3.70 -15.97 -30.36
C GLU A 3 -3.41 -14.46 -30.32
N ARG A 4 -4.40 -13.66 -29.90
CA ARG A 4 -4.23 -12.23 -29.61
C ARG A 4 -3.21 -11.95 -28.51
N ARG A 5 -3.17 -12.78 -27.45
CA ARG A 5 -2.17 -12.66 -26.37
C ARG A 5 -0.77 -12.94 -26.90
N ARG A 6 -0.60 -13.93 -27.78
CA ARG A 6 0.71 -14.25 -28.39
C ARG A 6 1.20 -13.15 -29.32
N ILE A 7 0.34 -12.58 -30.16
CA ILE A 7 0.67 -11.46 -31.04
C ILE A 7 1.08 -10.24 -30.21
N ASN A 8 0.30 -9.88 -29.19
CA ASN A 8 0.62 -8.75 -28.33
C ASN A 8 1.95 -8.94 -27.56
N GLN A 9 2.24 -10.16 -27.08
CA GLN A 9 3.51 -10.48 -26.43
C GLN A 9 4.70 -10.38 -27.40
N ARG A 10 4.54 -10.86 -28.63
CA ARG A 10 5.59 -10.80 -29.65
C ARG A 10 5.91 -9.36 -30.04
N THR A 11 4.90 -8.56 -30.33
CA THR A 11 5.07 -7.14 -30.67
C THR A 11 5.71 -6.37 -29.51
N LYS A 12 5.32 -6.65 -28.26
CA LYS A 12 5.97 -6.05 -27.08
C LYS A 12 7.46 -6.39 -27.01
N SER A 13 7.82 -7.66 -27.22
CA SER A 13 9.22 -8.12 -27.23
C SER A 13 10.05 -7.46 -28.34
N GLU A 14 9.46 -7.28 -29.53
CA GLU A 14 10.11 -6.59 -30.65
C GLU A 14 10.40 -5.11 -30.30
N TRP A 15 9.46 -4.39 -29.69
CA TRP A 15 9.68 -3.02 -29.22
C TRP A 15 10.75 -2.93 -28.12
N GLU A 16 10.71 -3.82 -27.13
CA GLU A 16 11.73 -3.88 -26.08
C GLU A 16 13.13 -4.12 -26.64
N ASN A 17 13.25 -4.92 -27.71
CA ASN A 17 14.53 -5.13 -28.41
C ASN A 17 15.00 -3.88 -29.16
N VAL A 18 14.11 -3.16 -29.83
CA VAL A 18 14.44 -1.88 -30.49
C VAL A 18 14.94 -0.86 -29.46
N GLU A 19 14.27 -0.75 -28.32
CA GLU A 19 14.67 0.16 -27.24
C GLU A 19 16.07 -0.16 -26.71
N LYS A 20 16.37 -1.45 -26.48
CA LYS A 20 17.71 -1.90 -26.06
C LYS A 20 18.78 -1.62 -27.11
N GLN A 21 18.47 -1.83 -28.39
CA GLN A 21 19.39 -1.52 -29.48
C GLN A 21 19.70 -0.02 -29.53
N LEU A 22 18.69 0.84 -29.44
CA LEU A 22 18.88 2.28 -29.39
C LEU A 22 19.71 2.70 -28.17
N ALA A 23 19.43 2.14 -26.99
CA ALA A 23 20.21 2.42 -25.79
C ALA A 23 21.68 1.97 -25.93
N SER A 24 21.93 0.83 -26.60
CA SER A 24 23.29 0.32 -26.85
C SER A 24 24.14 1.21 -27.75
N MET A 25 23.53 2.12 -28.51
CA MET A 25 24.24 3.11 -29.32
C MET A 25 24.87 4.25 -28.48
N GLY A 26 24.52 4.36 -27.19
CA GLY A 26 25.06 5.37 -26.28
C GLY A 26 24.48 6.77 -26.49
N GLU A 27 25.15 7.80 -25.98
CA GLU A 27 24.62 9.16 -25.91
C GLU A 27 24.35 9.82 -27.28
N VAL A 28 24.88 9.27 -28.38
CA VAL A 28 24.65 9.77 -29.74
C VAL A 28 23.16 9.76 -30.13
N VAL A 29 22.34 8.92 -29.49
CA VAL A 29 20.90 8.84 -29.75
C VAL A 29 20.09 9.89 -29.01
N ILE A 30 20.67 10.60 -28.03
CA ILE A 30 19.93 11.52 -27.16
C ILE A 30 19.30 12.65 -27.97
N ASP A 31 20.08 13.40 -28.74
CA ASP A 31 19.58 14.59 -29.42
C ASP A 31 18.51 14.24 -30.50
N PRO A 32 18.69 13.18 -31.33
CA PRO A 32 17.64 12.71 -32.24
C PRO A 32 16.34 12.28 -31.52
N LEU A 33 16.46 11.65 -30.35
CA LEU A 33 15.28 11.23 -29.57
C LEU A 33 14.58 12.41 -28.90
N LEU A 34 15.34 13.40 -28.39
CA LEU A 34 14.78 14.62 -27.84
C LEU A 34 14.02 15.43 -28.90
N ASN A 35 14.58 15.58 -30.11
CA ASN A 35 13.87 16.22 -31.22
C ASN A 35 12.51 15.54 -31.52
N LYS A 36 12.44 14.20 -31.41
CA LYS A 36 11.17 13.47 -31.54
C LYS A 36 10.25 13.65 -30.34
N TYR A 37 10.80 13.74 -29.13
CA TYR A 37 10.05 13.95 -27.90
C TYR A 37 9.33 15.30 -27.87
N GLU A 38 9.99 16.33 -28.38
CA GLU A 38 9.51 17.71 -28.45
C GLU A 38 8.45 17.92 -29.53
N SER A 39 8.39 17.04 -30.53
CA SER A 39 7.42 17.15 -31.62
C SER A 39 6.00 16.82 -31.17
N VAL A 40 5.07 17.73 -31.49
CA VAL A 40 3.62 17.55 -31.28
C VAL A 40 3.02 16.47 -32.17
N GLU A 41 3.70 16.10 -33.27
CA GLU A 41 3.25 15.04 -34.18
C GLU A 41 3.53 13.63 -33.64
N TYR A 42 4.42 13.53 -32.65
CA TYR A 42 5.02 12.27 -32.20
C TYR A 42 4.77 12.00 -30.70
N LEU A 43 3.66 12.49 -30.15
CA LEU A 43 3.31 12.31 -28.73
C LEU A 43 3.32 10.84 -28.28
N TYR A 44 2.95 9.91 -29.16
CA TYR A 44 2.93 8.47 -28.88
C TYR A 44 4.33 7.85 -28.72
N TYR A 45 5.40 8.51 -29.17
CA TYR A 45 6.77 8.05 -28.99
C TYR A 45 7.41 8.51 -27.68
N ARG A 46 6.80 9.47 -26.96
CA ARG A 46 7.35 10.01 -25.70
C ARG A 46 7.68 8.91 -24.67
N PRO A 47 6.82 7.91 -24.44
CA PRO A 47 7.16 6.82 -23.52
C PRO A 47 8.38 6.01 -23.98
N MET A 48 8.52 5.74 -25.28
CA MET A 48 9.68 5.03 -25.82
C MET A 48 10.96 5.83 -25.63
N VAL A 49 10.93 7.15 -25.91
CA VAL A 49 12.08 8.03 -25.69
C VAL A 49 12.52 8.01 -24.24
N ILE A 50 11.58 8.16 -23.29
CA ILE A 50 11.88 8.09 -21.85
C ILE A 50 12.51 6.74 -21.48
N ARG A 51 11.99 5.62 -22.00
CA ARG A 51 12.56 4.30 -21.75
C ARG A 51 13.97 4.15 -22.28
N VAL A 52 14.25 4.62 -23.50
CA VAL A 52 15.59 4.54 -24.09
C VAL A 52 16.57 5.41 -23.32
N ILE A 53 16.22 6.67 -23.03
CA ILE A 53 17.06 7.58 -22.21
C ILE A 53 17.29 6.96 -20.82
N GLY A 54 16.24 6.40 -20.21
CA GLY A 54 16.31 5.66 -18.96
C GLY A 54 17.24 4.44 -18.97
N GLN A 55 17.45 3.81 -20.11
CA GLN A 55 18.37 2.68 -20.25
C GLN A 55 19.83 3.11 -20.41
N LEU A 56 20.10 4.36 -20.82
CA LEU A 56 21.47 4.87 -20.97
C LEU A 56 22.20 4.96 -19.63
N GLY A 57 21.52 5.44 -18.58
CA GLY A 57 22.07 5.53 -17.22
C GLY A 57 23.25 6.49 -17.06
N THR A 58 23.54 7.34 -18.05
CA THR A 58 24.61 8.34 -17.99
C THR A 58 24.18 9.61 -17.26
N THR A 59 25.13 10.45 -16.84
CA THR A 59 24.83 11.76 -16.21
C THR A 59 23.93 12.63 -17.09
N LYS A 60 24.23 12.75 -18.39
CA LYS A 60 23.40 13.52 -19.34
C LYS A 60 21.97 12.96 -19.40
N SER A 61 21.82 11.63 -19.43
CA SER A 61 20.50 11.00 -19.43
C SER A 61 19.71 11.27 -18.14
N GLN A 62 20.39 11.31 -16.99
CA GLN A 62 19.77 11.61 -15.70
C GLN A 62 19.27 13.06 -15.62
N GLU A 63 20.05 14.03 -16.09
CA GLU A 63 19.64 15.44 -16.14
C GLU A 63 18.39 15.60 -17.00
N ILE A 64 18.37 14.98 -18.17
CA ILE A 64 17.22 14.99 -19.08
C ILE A 64 15.98 14.36 -18.43
N LEU A 65 16.12 13.20 -17.78
CA LEU A 65 15.00 12.55 -17.11
C LEU A 65 14.46 13.40 -15.96
N LYS A 66 15.33 14.08 -15.21
CA LYS A 66 14.93 14.99 -14.14
C LYS A 66 14.12 16.16 -14.69
N ASP A 67 14.60 16.77 -15.77
CA ASP A 67 13.90 17.88 -16.40
C ASP A 67 12.53 17.46 -16.95
N ILE A 68 12.48 16.34 -17.70
CA ILE A 68 11.23 15.77 -18.20
C ILE A 68 10.27 15.44 -17.05
N ALA A 69 10.76 14.82 -15.99
CA ALA A 69 9.95 14.44 -14.82
C ALA A 69 9.31 15.66 -14.13
N LEU A 70 10.06 16.77 -14.03
CA LEU A 70 9.60 18.02 -13.44
C LEU A 70 8.85 18.94 -14.42
N GLY A 71 8.64 18.49 -15.67
CA GLY A 71 8.04 19.32 -16.71
C GLY A 71 8.87 20.56 -17.06
N ARG A 72 10.20 20.51 -16.85
CA ARG A 72 11.15 21.53 -17.24
C ARG A 72 11.65 21.21 -18.66
N GLY A 73 11.78 22.22 -19.52
CA GLY A 73 12.29 22.05 -20.88
C GLY A 73 11.24 22.08 -22.00
N VAL A 74 11.68 21.67 -23.20
CA VAL A 74 11.13 22.10 -24.49
C VAL A 74 9.80 21.37 -24.79
N MET A 75 8.74 22.16 -24.93
CA MET A 75 7.37 21.79 -25.31
C MET A 75 6.58 20.85 -24.38
N GLY A 76 5.98 21.51 -23.38
CA GLY A 76 4.89 21.00 -22.56
C GLY A 76 5.35 20.89 -21.12
N LYS A 77 4.95 21.85 -20.28
CA LYS A 77 5.20 21.91 -18.83
C LYS A 77 4.52 20.76 -18.04
N GLN A 78 4.36 19.60 -18.68
CA GLN A 78 3.73 18.43 -18.13
C GLN A 78 4.81 17.56 -17.51
N THR A 79 4.65 17.33 -16.23
CA THR A 79 5.36 16.34 -15.44
C THR A 79 5.22 14.94 -16.05
N SER A 80 6.23 14.11 -15.82
CA SER A 80 6.27 12.75 -16.34
C SER A 80 6.63 11.74 -15.24
N PRO A 81 5.63 10.98 -14.73
CA PRO A 81 5.87 9.93 -13.74
C PRO A 81 6.80 8.83 -14.24
N ASP A 82 6.73 8.51 -15.54
CA ASP A 82 7.61 7.52 -16.15
C ASP A 82 9.08 7.99 -16.13
N ALA A 83 9.32 9.27 -16.43
CA ALA A 83 10.67 9.83 -16.35
C ALA A 83 11.17 9.88 -14.90
N ALA A 84 10.31 10.24 -13.94
CA ALA A 84 10.63 10.20 -12.51
C ALA A 84 11.01 8.78 -12.07
N MET A 85 10.25 7.77 -12.51
CA MET A 85 10.54 6.36 -12.23
C MET A 85 11.92 5.94 -12.77
N TYR A 86 12.24 6.28 -14.02
CA TYR A 86 13.55 5.93 -14.61
C TYR A 86 14.71 6.70 -13.96
N TYR A 87 14.51 7.99 -13.63
CA TYR A 87 15.48 8.76 -12.87
C TYR A 87 15.77 8.09 -11.52
N ILE A 88 14.73 7.86 -10.71
CA ILE A 88 14.85 7.26 -9.37
C ILE A 88 15.40 5.83 -9.42
N LYS A 89 15.12 5.06 -10.48
CA LYS A 89 15.69 3.73 -10.66
C LYS A 89 17.22 3.77 -10.85
N ASN A 90 17.74 4.84 -11.43
CA ASN A 90 19.15 4.96 -11.79
C ASN A 90 19.96 5.84 -10.83
N LEU A 91 19.32 6.36 -9.77
CA LEU A 91 20.01 7.10 -8.72
C LEU A 91 21.03 6.20 -8.01
N THR A 92 22.22 6.76 -7.77
CA THR A 92 23.23 6.17 -6.87
C THR A 92 22.92 6.48 -5.41
N ASP A 93 22.22 7.58 -5.16
CA ASP A 93 21.71 8.00 -3.86
C ASP A 93 20.21 8.32 -3.97
N ASN A 94 19.36 7.41 -3.49
CA ASN A 94 17.91 7.61 -3.51
C ASN A 94 17.43 8.75 -2.60
N ARG A 95 18.29 9.34 -1.75
CA ARG A 95 17.95 10.59 -1.07
C ARG A 95 17.58 11.69 -2.06
N MET A 96 18.20 11.70 -3.25
CA MET A 96 17.91 12.68 -4.31
C MET A 96 16.47 12.59 -4.86
N ALA A 97 15.74 11.50 -4.58
CA ALA A 97 14.32 11.41 -4.92
C ALA A 97 13.49 12.50 -4.22
N ILE A 98 13.99 13.09 -3.12
CA ILE A 98 13.32 14.19 -2.43
C ILE A 98 13.06 15.39 -3.35
N ASP A 99 13.87 15.62 -4.39
CA ASP A 99 13.71 16.72 -5.33
C ASP A 99 12.36 16.72 -6.08
N PHE A 100 11.68 15.58 -6.14
CA PHE A 100 10.39 15.43 -6.82
C PHE A 100 9.18 15.63 -5.92
N ILE A 101 9.38 15.77 -4.60
CA ILE A 101 8.28 15.89 -3.63
C ILE A 101 7.42 17.15 -3.88
N ASP A 102 8.03 18.24 -4.36
CA ASP A 102 7.32 19.51 -4.60
C ASP A 102 6.91 19.69 -6.07
N SER A 103 6.88 18.60 -6.84
CA SER A 103 6.53 18.62 -8.28
C SER A 103 5.10 19.05 -8.58
N GLY A 104 4.20 19.02 -7.60
CA GLY A 104 2.76 19.29 -7.77
C GLY A 104 1.99 18.18 -8.50
N ASP A 105 2.67 17.19 -9.08
CA ASP A 105 2.05 16.02 -9.72
C ASP A 105 2.03 14.84 -8.75
N ARG A 106 0.83 14.41 -8.38
CA ARG A 106 0.58 13.27 -7.49
C ARG A 106 1.38 12.03 -7.87
N ASN A 107 1.45 11.67 -9.14
CA ASN A 107 2.09 10.45 -9.60
C ASN A 107 3.62 10.58 -9.51
N VAL A 108 4.18 11.75 -9.81
CA VAL A 108 5.61 12.03 -9.62
C VAL A 108 5.99 11.98 -8.13
N ILE A 109 5.18 12.60 -7.26
CA ILE A 109 5.35 12.53 -5.80
C ILE A 109 5.28 11.08 -5.31
N SER A 110 4.35 10.28 -5.83
CA SER A 110 4.22 8.87 -5.49
C SER A 110 5.48 8.06 -5.84
N GLN A 111 6.10 8.34 -7.00
CA GLN A 111 7.40 7.75 -7.38
C GLN A 111 8.51 8.18 -6.42
N ALA A 112 8.56 9.46 -6.06
CA ALA A 112 9.53 10.01 -5.12
C ALA A 112 9.49 9.31 -3.76
N LEU A 113 8.30 9.23 -3.15
CA LEU A 113 8.08 8.54 -1.87
C LEU A 113 8.45 7.06 -1.97
N SER A 114 8.11 6.40 -3.08
CA SER A 114 8.46 4.99 -3.32
C SER A 114 9.98 4.80 -3.43
N GLY A 115 10.70 5.74 -4.05
CA GLY A 115 12.17 5.74 -4.13
C GLY A 115 12.85 5.86 -2.77
N LEU A 116 12.39 6.80 -1.95
CA LEU A 116 12.88 7.00 -0.57
C LEU A 116 12.66 5.75 0.29
N TYR A 117 11.46 5.16 0.19
CA TYR A 117 11.11 3.93 0.91
C TYR A 117 11.95 2.73 0.48
N ARG A 118 12.13 2.50 -0.83
CA ARG A 118 12.74 1.27 -1.38
C ARG A 118 14.15 1.04 -0.83
N ASP A 119 14.91 2.11 -0.66
CA ASP A 119 16.31 2.05 -0.23
C ASP A 119 16.47 2.42 1.25
N ARG A 120 15.36 2.54 1.99
CA ARG A 120 15.35 2.83 3.43
C ARG A 120 16.19 4.08 3.75
N VAL A 121 15.94 5.16 3.01
CA VAL A 121 16.66 6.42 3.20
C VAL A 121 16.43 6.92 4.63
N SER A 122 17.51 7.32 5.32
CA SER A 122 17.42 7.90 6.66
C SER A 122 16.64 9.20 6.65
N VAL A 123 15.66 9.35 7.55
CA VAL A 123 14.80 10.54 7.59
C VAL A 123 15.48 11.65 8.41
N ASP A 124 16.11 12.58 7.71
CA ASP A 124 16.59 13.83 8.29
C ASP A 124 15.48 14.90 8.38
N MET A 125 15.81 16.11 8.86
CA MET A 125 14.85 17.20 9.01
C MET A 125 14.21 17.63 7.69
N GLU A 126 14.96 17.58 6.58
CA GLU A 126 14.44 17.97 5.26
C GLU A 126 13.39 16.95 4.80
N ILE A 127 13.74 15.66 4.85
CA ILE A 127 12.83 14.58 4.46
C ILE A 127 11.61 14.58 5.37
N PHE A 128 11.79 14.71 6.69
CA PHE A 128 10.69 14.78 7.64
C PHE A 128 9.71 15.91 7.28
N THR A 129 10.24 17.13 7.09
CA THR A 129 9.44 18.32 6.80
C THR A 129 8.66 18.20 5.49
N ARG A 130 9.29 17.64 4.46
CA ARG A 130 8.69 17.53 3.12
C ARG A 130 7.75 16.33 3.00
N VAL A 131 8.00 15.23 3.71
CA VAL A 131 7.17 14.00 3.65
C VAL A 131 5.98 14.05 4.61
N SER A 132 6.14 14.62 5.81
CA SER A 132 5.10 14.61 6.85
C SER A 132 3.74 15.18 6.39
N PRO A 133 3.64 16.24 5.56
CA PRO A 133 2.35 16.76 5.11
C PRO A 133 1.50 15.74 4.34
N PHE A 134 2.13 14.78 3.64
CA PHE A 134 1.40 13.77 2.87
C PHE A 134 0.65 12.76 3.72
N LEU A 135 0.96 12.62 5.01
CA LEU A 135 0.20 11.80 5.96
C LEU A 135 -1.22 12.31 6.19
N LYS A 136 -1.53 13.55 5.78
CA LYS A 136 -2.87 14.12 5.77
C LYS A 136 -3.45 14.35 4.38
N SER A 137 -2.75 13.93 3.32
CA SER A 137 -3.19 14.16 1.95
C SER A 137 -4.58 13.58 1.68
N ASP A 138 -5.44 14.27 0.94
CA ASP A 138 -6.70 13.68 0.45
C ASP A 138 -6.46 12.47 -0.48
N ASP A 139 -5.22 12.30 -0.92
CA ASP A 139 -4.79 11.10 -1.62
C ASP A 139 -4.34 9.99 -0.67
N PHE A 140 -5.18 8.96 -0.54
CA PHE A 140 -4.86 7.80 0.31
C PHE A 140 -3.54 7.11 -0.10
N GLY A 141 -3.21 7.09 -1.39
CA GLY A 141 -1.97 6.49 -1.89
C GLY A 141 -0.74 7.25 -1.42
N LEU A 142 -0.79 8.59 -1.42
CA LEU A 142 0.27 9.43 -0.87
C LEU A 142 0.39 9.27 0.66
N ARG A 143 -0.73 9.17 1.40
CA ARG A 143 -0.68 8.88 2.85
C ARG A 143 0.07 7.59 3.13
N VAL A 144 -0.28 6.51 2.42
CA VAL A 144 0.33 5.19 2.59
C VAL A 144 1.81 5.22 2.24
N ASN A 145 2.20 5.84 1.13
CA ASN A 145 3.60 5.91 0.73
C ASN A 145 4.44 6.76 1.69
N ALA A 146 3.91 7.86 2.22
CA ALA A 146 4.59 8.68 3.23
C ALA A 146 4.84 7.91 4.54
N ALA A 147 3.83 7.16 5.02
CA ALA A 147 3.98 6.32 6.21
C ALA A 147 5.04 5.24 6.03
N ARG A 148 5.13 4.65 4.83
CA ARG A 148 6.17 3.66 4.50
C ARG A 148 7.58 4.25 4.54
N VAL A 149 7.77 5.49 4.08
CA VAL A 149 9.07 6.18 4.20
C VAL A 149 9.48 6.28 5.67
N PHE A 150 8.57 6.70 6.54
CA PHE A 150 8.85 6.83 7.99
C PHE A 150 9.08 5.49 8.68
N ALA A 151 8.33 4.45 8.31
CA ALA A 151 8.48 3.11 8.88
C ALA A 151 9.81 2.44 8.46
N ALA A 152 10.24 2.68 7.22
CA ALA A 152 11.44 2.09 6.66
C ALA A 152 12.73 2.81 7.07
N ASP A 153 12.64 3.96 7.74
CA ASP A 153 13.79 4.70 8.25
C ASP A 153 14.66 3.78 9.14
N PRO A 154 15.94 3.56 8.81
CA PRO A 154 16.83 2.72 9.59
C PRO A 154 17.25 3.37 10.91
N ASN A 155 16.91 4.64 11.14
CA ASN A 155 17.23 5.39 12.35
C ASN A 155 15.98 5.77 13.16
N ASP A 156 16.18 6.04 14.44
CA ASP A 156 15.17 6.50 15.40
C ASP A 156 15.10 8.03 15.49
N THR A 157 15.78 8.75 14.59
CA THR A 157 15.72 10.21 14.53
C THR A 157 14.28 10.64 14.26
N PHE A 158 13.81 11.65 15.01
CA PHE A 158 12.43 12.16 14.94
C PHE A 158 11.35 11.08 15.20
N VAL A 159 11.66 9.98 15.89
CA VAL A 159 10.70 8.88 16.07
C VAL A 159 9.41 9.34 16.73
N SER A 160 9.49 10.20 17.75
CA SER A 160 8.31 10.74 18.44
C SER A 160 7.44 11.58 17.51
N GLU A 161 8.05 12.39 16.65
CA GLU A 161 7.37 13.21 15.65
C GLU A 161 6.77 12.35 14.53
N LYS A 162 7.49 11.34 14.04
CA LYS A 162 7.01 10.39 13.04
C LYS A 162 5.81 9.59 13.58
N VAL A 163 5.87 9.11 14.83
CA VAL A 163 4.76 8.42 15.49
C VAL A 163 3.53 9.33 15.59
N LYS A 164 3.70 10.57 16.05
CA LYS A 164 2.61 11.56 16.11
C LYS A 164 1.99 11.82 14.74
N ALA A 165 2.82 11.98 13.70
CA ALA A 165 2.34 12.24 12.35
C ALA A 165 1.54 11.05 11.77
N ILE A 166 1.99 9.80 12.03
CA ILE A 166 1.25 8.60 11.59
C ILE A 166 -0.06 8.43 12.37
N ILE A 167 -0.06 8.68 13.68
CA ILE A 167 -1.29 8.66 14.49
C ILE A 167 -2.29 9.69 13.97
N GLN A 168 -1.81 10.87 13.59
CA GLN A 168 -2.65 11.90 13.01
C GLN A 168 -3.24 11.49 11.65
N SER A 169 -2.52 10.68 10.85
CA SER A 169 -3.09 10.06 9.65
C SER A 169 -4.23 9.10 9.95
N ILE A 170 -4.21 8.42 11.12
CA ILE A 170 -5.30 7.56 11.58
C ILE A 170 -6.49 8.42 11.98
N GLU A 171 -6.29 9.44 12.82
CA GLU A 171 -7.35 10.33 13.30
C GLU A 171 -8.13 10.99 12.14
N THR A 172 -7.40 11.42 11.11
CA THR A 172 -7.97 12.12 9.94
C THR A 172 -8.37 11.17 8.81
N ALA A 173 -8.37 9.84 9.01
CA ALA A 173 -8.69 8.90 7.93
C ALA A 173 -10.16 8.98 7.48
N ASN A 174 -11.07 9.36 8.39
CA ASN A 174 -12.49 9.60 8.07
C ASN A 174 -12.68 10.82 7.15
N GLU A 175 -11.72 11.73 7.09
CA GLU A 175 -11.79 12.95 6.27
C GLU A 175 -11.42 12.70 4.81
N LEU A 176 -10.93 11.50 4.47
CA LEU A 176 -10.58 11.15 3.10
C LEU A 176 -11.80 11.23 2.16
N PRO A 177 -11.62 11.74 0.93
CA PRO A 177 -12.60 11.55 -0.12
C PRO A 177 -12.92 10.08 -0.28
N ASN A 178 -14.21 9.75 -0.20
CA ASN A 178 -14.71 8.39 -0.33
C ASN A 178 -14.15 7.43 0.73
N ALA A 179 -13.90 7.90 1.96
CA ALA A 179 -13.34 7.13 3.06
C ALA A 179 -14.00 5.76 3.26
N SER A 180 -15.34 5.70 3.17
CA SER A 180 -16.13 4.49 3.36
C SER A 180 -16.38 3.67 2.08
N GLU A 181 -15.90 4.11 0.92
CA GLU A 181 -16.05 3.33 -0.31
C GLU A 181 -15.13 2.11 -0.29
N ALA A 182 -15.67 0.97 -0.69
CA ALA A 182 -14.91 -0.25 -0.86
C ALA A 182 -13.86 -0.08 -1.98
N ILE A 183 -12.64 -0.51 -1.72
CA ILE A 183 -11.57 -0.60 -2.71
C ILE A 183 -11.67 -1.98 -3.37
N ASP A 184 -11.58 -2.02 -4.71
CA ASP A 184 -11.33 -3.26 -5.45
C ASP A 184 -9.89 -3.72 -5.20
N SER A 185 -9.69 -4.27 -4.01
CA SER A 185 -8.43 -4.78 -3.51
C SER A 185 -8.41 -6.28 -3.77
N LYS A 186 -7.48 -6.75 -4.61
CA LYS A 186 -7.16 -8.19 -4.74
C LYS A 186 -6.52 -8.79 -3.48
N PHE A 187 -6.29 -7.97 -2.46
CA PHE A 187 -5.64 -8.35 -1.21
C PHE A 187 -6.67 -8.43 -0.09
N ASP A 188 -6.86 -9.66 0.41
CA ASP A 188 -7.37 -10.05 1.73
C ASP A 188 -8.60 -9.36 2.35
N GLY A 189 -9.54 -8.79 1.58
CA GLY A 189 -10.79 -8.32 2.21
C GLY A 189 -11.70 -7.45 1.38
N ILE A 190 -12.89 -7.22 1.95
CA ILE A 190 -13.67 -6.01 1.66
C ILE A 190 -13.08 -4.92 2.55
N GLU A 191 -12.24 -4.07 1.96
CA GLU A 191 -11.59 -2.93 2.62
C GLU A 191 -12.16 -1.62 2.09
N THR A 192 -12.35 -0.66 2.98
CA THR A 192 -12.62 0.74 2.66
C THR A 192 -11.31 1.53 2.54
N ARG A 193 -11.34 2.71 1.90
CA ARG A 193 -10.18 3.62 1.88
C ARG A 193 -9.67 3.94 3.29
N LYS A 194 -10.59 4.19 4.23
CA LYS A 194 -10.28 4.38 5.64
C LYS A 194 -9.58 3.15 6.23
N GLY A 195 -10.16 1.97 6.05
CA GLY A 195 -9.61 0.73 6.61
C GLY A 195 -8.23 0.41 6.04
N THR A 196 -7.99 0.65 4.76
CA THR A 196 -6.65 0.53 4.18
C THR A 196 -5.67 1.52 4.82
N VAL A 197 -6.07 2.78 5.09
CA VAL A 197 -5.20 3.71 5.83
C VAL A 197 -4.90 3.17 7.23
N TYR A 198 -5.90 2.72 7.99
CA TYR A 198 -5.68 2.10 9.30
C TYR A 198 -4.68 0.95 9.24
N LEU A 199 -4.87 -0.02 8.36
CA LEU A 199 -3.95 -1.16 8.19
C LEU A 199 -2.52 -0.71 7.90
N ARG A 200 -2.34 0.27 7.01
CA ARG A 200 -1.01 0.75 6.59
C ARG A 200 -0.33 1.58 7.67
N MET A 201 -1.08 2.40 8.41
CA MET A 201 -0.55 3.13 9.57
C MET A 201 -0.21 2.20 10.72
N ILE A 202 -1.03 1.17 11.00
CA ILE A 202 -0.73 0.12 11.98
C ILE A 202 0.57 -0.59 11.61
N ALA A 203 0.72 -1.02 10.35
CA ALA A 203 1.95 -1.66 9.88
C ALA A 203 3.16 -0.72 10.04
N ALA A 204 3.03 0.53 9.63
CA ALA A 204 4.09 1.53 9.75
C ALA A 204 4.55 1.74 11.21
N LEU A 205 3.61 1.87 12.16
CA LEU A 205 3.92 1.96 13.59
C LEU A 205 4.52 0.67 14.15
N SER A 206 4.06 -0.49 13.67
CA SER A 206 4.55 -1.80 14.09
C SER A 206 6.02 -2.00 13.68
N GLU A 207 6.39 -1.58 12.47
CA GLU A 207 7.71 -1.81 11.86
C GLU A 207 8.73 -0.72 12.19
N MET A 208 8.29 0.48 12.59
CA MET A 208 9.17 1.63 12.84
C MET A 208 10.18 1.37 13.95
N LYS A 209 11.46 1.64 13.66
CA LYS A 209 12.55 1.50 14.64
C LYS A 209 12.42 2.54 15.75
N GLY A 210 12.58 2.11 16.99
CA GLY A 210 12.59 2.98 18.18
C GLY A 210 11.21 3.49 18.63
N ALA A 211 10.10 3.00 18.07
CA ALA A 211 8.78 3.57 18.31
C ALA A 211 8.16 3.25 19.69
N ASP A 212 8.71 2.31 20.45
CA ASP A 212 8.08 1.79 21.68
C ASP A 212 7.80 2.86 22.74
N ASP A 213 8.78 3.71 23.04
CA ASP A 213 8.65 4.76 24.06
C ASP A 213 7.64 5.83 23.61
N ALA A 214 7.74 6.26 22.35
CA ALA A 214 6.83 7.26 21.78
C ALA A 214 5.37 6.76 21.73
N LEU A 215 5.16 5.50 21.35
CA LEU A 215 3.84 4.86 21.36
C LEU A 215 3.29 4.78 22.79
N SER A 216 4.12 4.36 23.75
CA SER A 216 3.72 4.24 25.15
C SER A 216 3.33 5.60 25.75
N GLU A 217 4.10 6.65 25.46
CA GLU A 217 3.85 8.02 25.95
C GLU A 217 2.51 8.58 25.46
N ILE A 218 2.15 8.33 24.19
CA ILE A 218 0.93 8.88 23.60
C ILE A 218 -0.30 8.01 23.86
N PHE A 219 -0.15 6.69 24.03
CA PHE A 219 -1.27 5.74 24.09
C PHE A 219 -2.34 6.08 25.14
N GLY A 220 -1.92 6.56 26.32
CA GLY A 220 -2.83 6.95 27.40
C GLY A 220 -3.77 8.11 27.03
N LYS A 221 -3.35 8.95 26.07
CA LYS A 221 -4.06 10.16 25.62
C LYS A 221 -5.00 9.91 24.44
N LEU A 222 -4.91 8.74 23.82
CA LEU A 222 -5.74 8.36 22.67
C LEU A 222 -7.09 7.79 23.11
N ASP A 223 -8.09 7.93 22.24
CA ASP A 223 -9.42 7.36 22.37
C ASP A 223 -9.92 6.74 21.04
N GLY A 224 -11.13 6.16 21.07
CA GLY A 224 -11.84 5.67 19.90
C GLY A 224 -11.06 4.68 19.01
N GLU A 225 -11.33 4.75 17.70
CA GLU A 225 -10.69 3.92 16.67
C GLU A 225 -9.17 4.11 16.63
N THR A 226 -8.68 5.31 16.91
CA THR A 226 -7.24 5.64 16.94
C THR A 226 -6.52 4.83 18.01
N LYS A 227 -7.07 4.80 19.24
CA LYS A 227 -6.50 4.00 20.33
C LYS A 227 -6.46 2.51 19.98
N LEU A 228 -7.51 2.00 19.35
CA LEU A 228 -7.57 0.58 18.95
C LEU A 228 -6.53 0.26 17.87
N CYS A 229 -6.33 1.13 16.88
CA CYS A 229 -5.28 0.96 15.88
C CYS A 229 -3.88 0.97 16.51
N VAL A 230 -3.61 1.93 17.40
CA VAL A 230 -2.32 2.02 18.11
C VAL A 230 -2.10 0.81 19.02
N ALA A 231 -3.15 0.30 19.68
CA ALA A 231 -3.07 -0.93 20.46
C ALA A 231 -2.66 -2.14 19.61
N ILE A 232 -3.20 -2.28 18.38
CA ILE A 232 -2.77 -3.34 17.45
C ILE A 232 -1.29 -3.19 17.12
N ALA A 233 -0.83 -1.97 16.81
CA ALA A 233 0.58 -1.73 16.51
C ALA A 233 1.51 -2.06 17.69
N MET A 234 1.17 -1.61 18.90
CA MET A 234 1.91 -1.96 20.13
C MET A 234 1.89 -3.47 20.41
N GLY A 235 0.76 -4.14 20.18
CA GLY A 235 0.63 -5.58 20.33
C GLY A 235 1.51 -6.36 19.35
N ASN A 236 1.62 -5.91 18.09
CA ASN A 236 2.55 -6.48 17.11
C ASN A 236 4.01 -6.35 17.55
N ARG A 237 4.31 -5.36 18.39
CA ARG A 237 5.63 -5.13 18.99
C ARG A 237 5.81 -5.86 20.33
N GLY A 238 4.83 -6.66 20.77
CA GLY A 238 4.93 -7.48 21.99
C GLY A 238 4.43 -6.81 23.26
N HIS A 239 3.73 -5.68 23.20
CA HIS A 239 3.25 -4.99 24.40
C HIS A 239 2.02 -5.69 24.99
N GLU A 240 2.20 -6.49 26.04
CA GLU A 240 1.10 -7.26 26.66
C GLU A 240 0.01 -6.41 27.32
N SER A 241 0.33 -5.16 27.67
CA SER A 241 -0.62 -4.22 28.30
C SER A 241 -1.84 -3.91 27.42
N VAL A 242 -1.78 -4.18 26.11
CA VAL A 242 -2.82 -3.82 25.16
C VAL A 242 -3.87 -4.92 24.91
N LYS A 243 -3.77 -6.09 25.55
CA LYS A 243 -4.66 -7.25 25.29
C LYS A 243 -6.16 -6.94 25.31
N ALA A 244 -6.62 -6.18 26.30
CA ALA A 244 -8.04 -5.79 26.38
C ALA A 244 -8.49 -4.95 25.17
N TYR A 245 -7.60 -4.10 24.65
CA TYR A 245 -7.86 -3.29 23.47
C TYR A 245 -7.80 -4.10 22.17
N LEU A 246 -7.01 -5.17 22.09
CA LEU A 246 -7.03 -6.09 20.95
C LEU A 246 -8.36 -6.83 20.85
N TRP A 247 -8.89 -7.30 21.98
CA TRP A 247 -10.25 -7.87 22.03
C TRP A 247 -11.32 -6.84 21.64
N ALA A 248 -11.20 -5.59 22.09
CA ALA A 248 -12.09 -4.52 21.69
C ALA A 248 -12.02 -4.24 20.18
N ALA A 249 -10.81 -4.21 19.60
CA ALA A 249 -10.60 -4.00 18.17
C ALA A 249 -11.18 -5.14 17.31
N PHE A 250 -11.01 -6.39 17.71
CA PHE A 250 -11.61 -7.54 17.02
C PHE A 250 -13.15 -7.47 17.01
N ASN A 251 -13.75 -6.96 18.09
CA ASN A 251 -15.21 -6.84 18.23
C ASN A 251 -15.79 -5.51 17.72
N HIS A 252 -14.95 -4.58 17.25
CA HIS A 252 -15.37 -3.28 16.76
C HIS A 252 -16.10 -3.40 15.41
N GLN A 253 -17.41 -3.10 15.37
CA GLN A 253 -18.24 -3.36 14.20
C GLN A 253 -17.95 -2.45 13.00
N GLU A 254 -17.45 -1.23 13.24
CA GLU A 254 -17.09 -0.28 12.19
C GLU A 254 -15.70 -0.56 11.59
N PHE A 255 -14.94 -1.51 12.15
CA PHE A 255 -13.68 -1.92 11.56
C PHE A 255 -13.91 -2.90 10.42
N ASP A 256 -13.20 -2.65 9.32
CA ASP A 256 -13.10 -3.59 8.22
C ASP A 256 -12.55 -4.92 8.72
N LEU A 257 -13.02 -6.01 8.10
CA LEU A 257 -12.69 -7.37 8.51
C LEU A 257 -11.18 -7.62 8.66
N PRO A 258 -10.29 -7.12 7.77
CA PRO A 258 -8.85 -7.31 7.91
C PRO A 258 -8.24 -6.68 9.17
N ILE A 259 -8.79 -5.56 9.67
CA ILE A 259 -8.31 -4.92 10.91
C ILE A 259 -8.71 -5.77 12.10
N ARG A 260 -9.95 -6.24 12.11
CA ARG A 260 -10.47 -7.11 13.17
C ARG A 260 -9.67 -8.41 13.26
N THR A 261 -9.41 -9.05 12.14
CA THR A 261 -8.61 -10.30 12.11
C THR A 261 -7.12 -10.06 12.37
N LEU A 262 -6.58 -8.89 12.03
CA LEU A 262 -5.25 -8.47 12.49
C LEU A 262 -5.19 -8.38 14.02
N ALA A 263 -6.18 -7.76 14.67
CA ALA A 263 -6.24 -7.71 16.13
C ALA A 263 -6.29 -9.12 16.75
N LEU A 264 -7.08 -10.04 16.16
CA LEU A 264 -7.16 -11.42 16.59
C LEU A 264 -5.82 -12.18 16.44
N ARG A 265 -5.11 -11.99 15.32
CA ARG A 265 -3.75 -12.54 15.14
C ARG A 265 -2.75 -11.94 16.13
N THR A 266 -2.88 -10.65 16.43
CA THR A 266 -2.01 -9.94 17.37
C THR A 266 -2.15 -10.49 18.79
N LEU A 267 -3.34 -10.98 19.18
CA LEU A 267 -3.51 -11.74 20.43
C LEU A 267 -2.64 -13.01 20.46
N GLY A 268 -2.24 -13.58 19.34
CA GLY A 268 -1.24 -14.67 19.31
C GLY A 268 0.15 -14.23 19.76
N ILE A 269 0.52 -12.97 19.51
CA ILE A 269 1.83 -12.40 19.86
C ILE A 269 1.90 -12.10 21.36
N VAL A 270 0.83 -11.54 21.94
CA VAL A 270 0.84 -11.04 23.34
C VAL A 270 -0.05 -11.81 24.31
N GLY A 271 -1.03 -12.57 23.81
CA GLY A 271 -1.92 -13.41 24.61
C GLY A 271 -1.18 -14.59 25.23
N ASN A 272 -1.75 -15.24 26.24
CA ASN A 272 -1.15 -16.37 26.95
C ASN A 272 -2.16 -17.52 27.15
N LYS A 273 -1.79 -18.61 27.84
CA LYS A 273 -2.69 -19.76 28.10
C LYS A 273 -4.08 -19.39 28.62
N THR A 274 -4.22 -18.29 29.38
CA THR A 274 -5.52 -17.85 29.90
C THR A 274 -6.44 -17.27 28.83
N ASP A 275 -5.90 -16.84 27.70
CA ASP A 275 -6.66 -16.30 26.56
C ASP A 275 -7.19 -17.41 25.62
N LEU A 276 -6.66 -18.64 25.73
CA LEU A 276 -7.03 -19.77 24.86
C LEU A 276 -8.53 -20.14 24.88
N PRO A 277 -9.23 -20.19 26.04
CA PRO A 277 -10.66 -20.51 26.05
C PRO A 277 -11.50 -19.53 25.23
N GLU A 278 -11.14 -18.25 25.22
CA GLU A 278 -11.83 -17.23 24.44
C GLU A 278 -11.54 -17.38 22.94
N LEU A 279 -10.26 -17.56 22.58
CA LEU A 279 -9.84 -17.77 21.19
C LEU A 279 -10.50 -19.01 20.55
N LYS A 280 -10.64 -20.10 21.32
CA LYS A 280 -11.26 -21.34 20.85
C LYS A 280 -12.73 -21.18 20.43
N LYS A 281 -13.44 -20.16 20.91
CA LYS A 281 -14.80 -19.87 20.43
C LYS A 281 -14.85 -19.58 18.93
N TYR A 282 -13.72 -19.16 18.35
CA TYR A 282 -13.61 -18.76 16.95
C TYR A 282 -12.92 -19.81 16.07
N GLU A 283 -12.45 -20.93 16.63
CA GLU A 283 -11.73 -22.00 15.89
C GLU A 283 -12.57 -22.69 14.81
N ASN A 284 -13.90 -22.54 14.91
CA ASN A 284 -14.91 -23.07 14.00
C ASN A 284 -15.79 -21.97 13.39
N ASP A 285 -15.37 -20.70 13.44
CA ASP A 285 -16.13 -19.56 12.91
C ASP A 285 -16.54 -19.80 11.44
N THR A 286 -17.77 -19.42 11.10
CA THR A 286 -18.43 -19.74 9.83
C THR A 286 -18.40 -18.60 8.81
N LEU A 287 -17.78 -17.46 9.13
CA LEU A 287 -17.60 -16.36 8.19
C LEU A 287 -16.66 -16.79 7.07
N ILE A 288 -17.15 -16.72 5.84
CA ILE A 288 -16.42 -17.07 4.63
C ILE A 288 -16.14 -15.81 3.85
N GLN A 289 -14.91 -15.70 3.37
CA GLN A 289 -14.55 -14.79 2.29
C GLN A 289 -14.26 -15.61 1.04
N THR A 290 -14.81 -15.18 -0.10
CA THR A 290 -14.60 -15.85 -1.38
C THR A 290 -14.62 -14.85 -2.54
N GLU A 291 -14.18 -15.29 -3.72
CA GLU A 291 -14.22 -14.52 -4.96
C GLU A 291 -15.12 -15.21 -5.97
N TRP A 292 -16.00 -14.44 -6.62
CA TRP A 292 -16.84 -14.90 -7.71
C TRP A 292 -16.84 -13.86 -8.83
N ASN A 293 -16.48 -14.26 -10.05
CA ASN A 293 -16.39 -13.38 -11.22
C ASN A 293 -15.62 -12.06 -10.98
N GLY A 294 -14.52 -12.12 -10.21
CA GLY A 294 -13.71 -10.96 -9.86
C GLY A 294 -14.26 -10.11 -8.71
N ALA A 295 -15.44 -10.44 -8.16
CA ALA A 295 -16.01 -9.77 -7.01
C ALA A 295 -15.67 -10.52 -5.71
N GLN A 296 -15.19 -9.79 -4.70
CA GLN A 296 -15.02 -10.31 -3.34
C GLN A 296 -16.37 -10.35 -2.61
N LEU A 297 -16.69 -11.49 -2.02
CA LEU A 297 -17.94 -11.74 -1.31
C LEU A 297 -17.66 -12.16 0.13
N LEU A 298 -18.51 -11.69 1.05
CA LEU A 298 -18.59 -12.20 2.41
C LEU A 298 -19.86 -13.01 2.57
N MET A 299 -19.72 -14.19 3.16
CA MET A 299 -20.83 -15.08 3.45
C MET A 299 -20.83 -15.50 4.91
N ASN A 300 -22.01 -15.67 5.48
CA ASN A 300 -22.17 -16.26 6.80
C ASN A 300 -23.32 -17.28 6.77
N HIS A 301 -23.10 -18.45 7.37
CA HIS A 301 -24.07 -19.56 7.35
C HIS A 301 -24.66 -19.86 5.96
N GLY A 302 -23.80 -19.85 4.94
CA GLY A 302 -24.20 -20.12 3.55
C GLY A 302 -24.92 -18.97 2.83
N LYS A 303 -25.07 -17.80 3.44
CA LYS A 303 -25.73 -16.63 2.82
C LYS A 303 -24.74 -15.51 2.54
N ILE A 304 -24.84 -14.87 1.39
CA ILE A 304 -24.05 -13.66 1.07
C ILE A 304 -24.56 -12.50 1.94
N ILE A 305 -23.64 -11.81 2.62
CA ILE A 305 -23.93 -10.69 3.54
C ILE A 305 -23.25 -9.38 3.14
N SER A 306 -22.34 -9.39 2.16
CA SER A 306 -21.63 -8.20 1.70
C SER A 306 -22.55 -7.23 0.94
N LYS A 307 -22.53 -5.94 1.32
CA LYS A 307 -23.32 -4.83 0.73
C LYS A 307 -22.94 -4.45 -0.72
N ASN A 308 -21.83 -4.97 -1.24
CA ASN A 308 -21.33 -4.63 -2.59
C ASN A 308 -22.07 -5.35 -3.74
N LEU A 309 -23.25 -5.91 -3.46
CA LEU A 309 -24.23 -6.31 -4.47
C LEU A 309 -25.12 -5.13 -4.94
N SER A 310 -24.83 -3.90 -4.49
CA SER A 310 -25.64 -2.72 -4.78
C SER A 310 -25.46 -2.16 -6.19
N LYS A 311 -24.48 -2.64 -6.97
CA LYS A 311 -24.38 -2.34 -8.41
C LYS A 311 -24.89 -3.55 -9.21
N PRO A 312 -25.95 -3.42 -10.02
CA PRO A 312 -26.47 -4.49 -10.89
C PRO A 312 -25.35 -5.12 -11.75
N PRO A 313 -25.46 -6.41 -12.14
CA PRO A 313 -26.72 -7.09 -12.45
C PRO A 313 -27.00 -8.32 -11.57
N TRP A 314 -27.28 -8.16 -10.28
CA TRP A 314 -27.62 -9.31 -9.41
C TRP A 314 -29.07 -9.77 -9.51
N ALA A 315 -29.97 -8.90 -9.99
CA ALA A 315 -31.40 -9.20 -10.09
C ALA A 315 -31.73 -10.24 -11.19
N ASP A 316 -30.87 -10.39 -12.19
CA ASP A 316 -31.08 -11.27 -13.34
C ASP A 316 -30.28 -12.58 -13.25
N PHE A 317 -29.49 -12.79 -12.19
CA PHE A 317 -28.74 -14.03 -12.02
C PHE A 317 -29.58 -15.12 -11.36
N ASP A 318 -29.43 -16.34 -11.89
CA ASP A 318 -29.84 -17.55 -11.19
C ASP A 318 -28.97 -17.72 -9.93
N MET A 319 -29.52 -17.35 -8.78
CA MET A 319 -28.79 -17.40 -7.51
C MET A 319 -28.39 -18.82 -7.13
N ASP A 320 -29.12 -19.85 -7.55
CA ASP A 320 -28.73 -21.24 -7.30
C ASP A 320 -27.47 -21.59 -8.10
N ALA A 321 -27.37 -21.15 -9.36
CA ALA A 321 -26.15 -21.26 -10.15
C ALA A 321 -24.98 -20.48 -9.52
N VAL A 322 -25.23 -19.27 -9.01
CA VAL A 322 -24.23 -18.46 -8.30
C VAL A 322 -23.72 -19.19 -7.05
N TYR A 323 -24.61 -19.72 -6.21
CA TYR A 323 -24.21 -20.48 -5.01
C TYR A 323 -23.43 -21.74 -5.39
N ASN A 324 -23.83 -22.48 -6.43
CA ASN A 324 -23.11 -23.64 -6.92
C ASN A 324 -21.69 -23.31 -7.41
N ASP A 325 -21.51 -22.18 -8.10
CA ASP A 325 -20.19 -21.72 -8.54
C ASP A 325 -19.33 -21.25 -7.35
N ILE A 326 -19.92 -20.51 -6.41
CA ILE A 326 -19.26 -20.14 -5.16
C ILE A 326 -18.86 -21.38 -4.36
N GLU A 327 -19.66 -22.45 -4.37
CA GLU A 327 -19.29 -23.67 -3.68
C GLU A 327 -17.98 -24.27 -4.17
N ARG A 328 -17.71 -24.13 -5.48
CA ARG A 328 -16.49 -24.58 -6.16
C ARG A 328 -15.33 -23.58 -6.09
N SER A 329 -15.61 -22.34 -5.68
CA SER A 329 -14.61 -21.29 -5.53
C SER A 329 -13.69 -21.49 -4.32
N ARG A 330 -12.54 -20.82 -4.32
CA ARG A 330 -11.61 -20.84 -3.18
C ARG A 330 -12.20 -20.05 -2.01
N LYS A 331 -12.52 -20.76 -0.93
CA LYS A 331 -13.02 -20.18 0.32
C LYS A 331 -11.87 -19.90 1.29
N ARG A 332 -11.94 -18.78 1.99
CA ARG A 332 -11.13 -18.47 3.17
C ARG A 332 -12.03 -18.25 4.38
N TYR A 333 -11.53 -18.56 5.56
CA TYR A 333 -12.24 -18.41 6.82
C TYR A 333 -11.46 -17.43 7.70
N PRO A 334 -11.51 -16.11 7.41
CA PRO A 334 -10.52 -15.16 7.92
C PRO A 334 -10.50 -15.05 9.45
N VAL A 335 -11.65 -15.15 10.12
CA VAL A 335 -11.74 -15.17 11.60
C VAL A 335 -11.17 -16.47 12.14
N ARG A 336 -11.61 -17.61 11.58
CA ARG A 336 -11.15 -18.96 11.96
C ARG A 336 -9.64 -19.13 11.81
N GLU A 337 -9.11 -18.76 10.65
CA GLU A 337 -7.69 -18.84 10.31
C GLU A 337 -6.87 -18.00 11.29
N SER A 338 -7.34 -16.79 11.59
CA SER A 338 -6.67 -15.88 12.53
C SER A 338 -6.71 -16.39 13.97
N ALA A 339 -7.84 -16.94 14.42
CA ALA A 339 -7.97 -17.56 15.74
C ALA A 339 -7.02 -18.75 15.89
N ASN A 340 -7.00 -19.65 14.89
CA ASN A 340 -6.14 -20.83 14.90
C ASN A 340 -4.66 -20.45 14.85
N GLN A 341 -4.30 -19.41 14.10
CA GLN A 341 -2.94 -18.86 14.10
C GLN A 341 -2.57 -18.33 15.49
N ALA A 342 -3.44 -17.56 16.14
CA ALA A 342 -3.19 -17.02 17.47
C ALA A 342 -3.03 -18.13 18.53
N ILE A 343 -3.93 -19.13 18.53
CA ILE A 343 -3.87 -20.31 19.41
C ILE A 343 -2.54 -21.05 19.22
N LYS A 344 -2.14 -21.27 17.96
CA LYS A 344 -0.87 -21.92 17.65
C LYS A 344 0.32 -21.14 18.22
N MET A 345 0.38 -19.83 18.00
CA MET A 345 1.48 -18.99 18.49
C MET A 345 1.61 -19.03 20.02
N ILE A 346 0.49 -19.01 20.75
CA ILE A 346 0.49 -19.12 22.21
C ILE A 346 1.00 -20.49 22.66
N ASN A 347 0.51 -21.57 22.05
CA ASN A 347 0.96 -22.92 22.38
C ASN A 347 2.46 -23.11 22.08
N ASP A 348 2.94 -22.62 20.94
CA ASP A 348 4.34 -22.76 20.52
C ASP A 348 5.30 -22.00 21.46
N ARG A 349 4.86 -20.90 22.10
CA ARG A 349 5.69 -20.12 23.05
C ARG A 349 5.69 -20.69 24.47
N GLU A 350 4.65 -21.43 24.85
CA GLU A 350 4.43 -21.89 26.23
C GLU A 350 4.60 -23.41 26.43
N ASN A 351 5.10 -24.09 25.40
CA ASN A 351 5.61 -25.47 25.44
C ASN A 351 7.13 -25.43 25.41
#